data_AF-A0A379FCS0-F1
#
_entry.id   AF-A0A379FCS0-F1
#
_cell.length_a   1.000
_cell.length_b   1.000
_cell.length_c   1.000
_cell.angle_alpha   90.00
_cell.angle_beta   90.00
_cell.angle_gamma   90.00
#
_symmetry.space_group_name_H-M   'P 1'
#
loop_
_entity.id
_entity.type
_entity.pdbx_description
1 polymer ?
#
loop_
_entity_poly.entity_id
_entity_poly.type
_entity_poly.pdbx_seq_one_letter_code
_entity_poly.pdbx_strand_id
1 'polypeptide(L)'
;MKNFGIFLLVVGVLALLIAFNMDVSVATSYGGRVNNIGLMAQRQNYILIGCFVTFCGLMMVIFGGRKSIKTGQVKCPFCAEFISNEAIRCKHCGSDLSEHKRLQKEKEFNLKNKFNAIYYDQTKLYETKGGKAILNDDELIKLVEKIKSENKSISGKLLLTKQSFNIETIQSFLPKEIKKEFKEKVKKLILN
;
A
#
# COMPACT_ATOMS: atom_id res chain seq x y z
N MET A 1 -4.85 15.63 -12.07
CA MET A 1 -4.87 14.93 -13.37
C MET A 1 -5.87 15.57 -14.33
N LYS A 2 -7.14 15.78 -13.93
CA LYS A 2 -8.16 16.38 -14.82
C LYS A 2 -7.79 17.75 -15.42
N ASN A 3 -7.29 18.71 -14.63
CA ASN A 3 -6.93 20.05 -15.14
C ASN A 3 -5.82 20.01 -16.19
N PHE A 4 -4.81 19.17 -15.97
CA PHE A 4 -3.73 18.95 -16.95
C PHE A 4 -4.26 18.26 -18.21
N GLY A 5 -5.15 17.27 -18.06
CA GLY A 5 -5.82 16.63 -19.20
C GLY A 5 -6.64 17.61 -20.05
N ILE A 6 -7.35 18.55 -19.42
CA ILE A 6 -8.10 19.60 -20.14
C ILE A 6 -7.14 20.50 -20.92
N PHE A 7 -6.05 20.94 -20.31
CA PHE A 7 -5.03 21.74 -21.00
C PHE A 7 -4.48 21.01 -22.23
N LEU A 8 -4.08 19.75 -22.07
CA LEU A 8 -3.59 18.89 -23.15
C LEU A 8 -4.62 18.70 -24.28
N LEU A 9 -5.88 18.54 -23.92
CA LEU A 9 -6.98 18.40 -24.88
C LEU A 9 -7.15 19.68 -25.71
N VAL A 10 -7.15 20.85 -25.07
CA VAL A 10 -7.26 22.15 -25.77
C VAL A 10 -6.08 22.34 -26.74
N VAL A 11 -4.86 22.07 -26.28
CA VAL A 11 -3.65 22.18 -27.12
C VAL A 11 -3.72 21.22 -28.31
N GLY A 12 -4.11 19.97 -28.09
CA GLY A 12 -4.24 18.97 -29.17
C GLY A 12 -5.29 19.36 -30.21
N VAL A 13 -6.45 19.87 -29.79
CA VAL A 13 -7.52 20.31 -30.70
C VAL A 13 -7.05 21.50 -31.53
N LEU A 14 -6.34 22.46 -30.91
CA LEU A 14 -5.79 23.61 -31.62
C LEU A 14 -4.73 23.19 -32.65
N ALA A 15 -3.85 22.24 -32.31
CA ALA A 15 -2.88 21.68 -33.24
C ALA A 15 -3.54 21.00 -34.44
N LEU A 16 -4.64 20.27 -34.23
CA LEU A 16 -5.42 19.66 -35.32
C LEU A 16 -6.02 20.72 -36.25
N LEU A 17 -6.61 21.79 -35.71
CA LEU A 17 -7.17 22.88 -36.52
C LEU A 17 -6.10 23.53 -37.42
N ILE A 18 -4.89 23.73 -36.89
CA ILE A 18 -3.76 24.26 -37.67
C ILE A 18 -3.33 23.25 -38.75
N ALA A 19 -3.16 21.98 -38.39
CA ALA A 19 -2.73 20.95 -39.34
C ALA A 19 -3.74 20.71 -40.48
N PHE A 20 -5.05 20.80 -40.19
CA PHE A 20 -6.08 20.70 -41.21
C PHE A 20 -6.09 21.89 -42.18
N ASN A 21 -5.67 23.07 -41.75
CA ASN A 21 -5.60 24.27 -42.59
C ASN A 21 -4.24 24.47 -43.30
N MET A 22 -3.28 23.55 -43.13
CA MET A 22 -1.98 23.67 -43.79
C MET A 22 -2.09 23.44 -45.30
N ASP A 23 -1.66 24.43 -46.09
CA ASP A 23 -1.57 24.31 -47.55
C ASP A 23 -0.46 23.32 -47.93
N VAL A 24 -0.80 22.39 -48.82
CA VAL A 24 0.10 21.33 -49.29
C VAL A 24 0.59 21.58 -50.72
N SER A 25 0.25 22.73 -51.29
CA SER A 25 0.55 23.04 -52.68
C SER A 25 1.71 24.02 -52.83
N VAL A 26 2.46 23.87 -53.92
CA VAL A 26 3.52 24.79 -54.34
C VAL A 26 3.22 25.33 -55.74
N ALA A 27 3.61 26.58 -56.00
CA ALA A 27 3.44 27.20 -57.31
C ALA A 27 4.46 26.62 -58.31
N THR A 28 4.00 26.33 -59.53
CA THR A 28 4.85 25.87 -60.63
C THR A 28 5.17 27.03 -61.58
N SER A 29 6.27 26.92 -62.32
CA SER A 29 6.72 27.93 -63.29
C SER A 29 5.74 28.16 -64.45
N TYR A 30 4.73 27.30 -64.61
CA TYR A 30 3.68 27.40 -65.63
C TYR A 30 2.36 27.98 -65.07
N GLY A 31 2.39 28.65 -63.92
CA GLY A 31 1.24 29.36 -63.34
C GLY A 31 0.21 28.45 -62.64
N GLY A 32 0.49 27.16 -62.52
CA GLY A 32 -0.36 26.20 -61.80
C GLY A 32 0.09 25.99 -60.34
N ARG A 33 -0.77 25.36 -59.55
CA ARG A 33 -0.42 24.83 -58.22
C ARG A 33 -0.47 23.30 -58.26
N VAL A 34 0.55 22.65 -57.73
CA VAL A 34 0.59 21.19 -57.60
C VAL A 34 0.80 20.81 -56.15
N ASN A 35 0.19 19.71 -55.73
CA ASN A 35 0.36 19.21 -54.37
C ASN A 35 1.76 18.61 -54.22
N ASN A 36 2.48 19.09 -53.22
CA ASN A 36 3.81 18.60 -52.89
C ASN A 36 3.67 17.40 -51.94
N ILE A 37 4.24 16.26 -52.35
CA ILE A 37 4.20 15.00 -51.59
C ILE A 37 4.82 15.16 -50.20
N GLY A 38 5.91 15.94 -50.08
CA GLY A 38 6.57 16.24 -48.82
C GLY A 38 5.70 17.08 -47.88
N LEU A 39 5.06 18.14 -48.39
CA LEU A 39 4.13 18.95 -47.58
C LEU A 39 2.89 18.14 -47.17
N MET A 40 2.42 17.24 -48.04
CA MET A 40 1.32 16.33 -47.73
C MET A 40 1.70 15.33 -46.63
N ALA A 41 2.90 14.75 -46.67
CA ALA A 41 3.43 13.89 -45.62
C ALA A 41 3.62 14.66 -44.30
N GLN A 42 4.10 15.90 -44.36
CA GLN A 42 4.23 16.77 -43.19
C GLN A 42 2.86 17.06 -42.55
N ARG A 43 1.83 17.30 -43.36
CA ARG A 43 0.45 17.49 -42.89
C ARG A 43 -0.06 16.24 -42.16
N GLN A 44 0.18 15.07 -42.74
CA GLN A 44 -0.20 13.79 -42.12
C GLN A 44 0.50 13.56 -40.78
N ASN A 45 1.79 13.86 -40.68
CA ASN A 45 2.55 13.73 -39.43
C ASN A 45 1.99 14.66 -38.33
N TYR A 46 1.70 15.92 -38.66
CA TYR A 46 1.10 16.85 -37.70
C TYR A 46 -0.30 16.43 -37.26
N ILE A 47 -1.13 15.91 -38.18
CA ILE A 47 -2.45 15.36 -37.84
C ILE A 47 -2.31 14.17 -36.90
N LEU A 48 -1.38 13.25 -37.16
CA LEU A 48 -1.16 12.05 -36.34
C LEU A 48 -0.74 12.43 -34.92
N ILE A 49 0.23 13.35 -34.78
CA ILE A 49 0.67 13.87 -33.48
C ILE A 49 -0.49 14.57 -32.76
N GLY A 50 -1.24 15.43 -33.46
CA GLY A 50 -2.40 16.13 -32.91
C GLY A 50 -3.45 15.16 -32.37
N CYS A 51 -3.80 14.13 -33.14
CA CYS A 51 -4.73 13.08 -32.73
C CYS A 51 -4.24 12.35 -31.48
N PHE A 52 -2.96 11.96 -31.43
CA PHE A 52 -2.40 11.28 -30.26
C PHE A 52 -2.48 12.16 -28.99
N VAL A 53 -2.09 13.43 -29.11
CA VAL A 53 -2.15 14.41 -28.02
C VAL A 53 -3.60 14.61 -27.53
N THR A 54 -4.56 14.77 -28.45
CA THR A 54 -5.99 14.87 -28.07
C THR A 54 -6.51 13.62 -27.39
N PHE A 55 -6.11 12.44 -27.87
CA PHE A 55 -6.52 11.16 -27.30
C PHE A 55 -5.99 10.99 -25.88
N CYS A 56 -4.70 11.25 -25.65
CA CYS A 56 -4.12 11.22 -24.31
C CYS A 56 -4.79 12.24 -23.36
N GLY A 57 -5.04 13.46 -23.83
CA GLY A 57 -5.77 14.48 -23.08
C GLY A 57 -7.17 14.00 -22.68
N LEU A 58 -7.93 13.45 -23.62
CA LEU A 58 -9.27 12.90 -23.38
C LEU A 58 -9.25 11.77 -22.35
N MET A 59 -8.33 10.81 -22.49
CA MET A 59 -8.19 9.70 -21.53
C MET A 59 -7.87 10.22 -20.12
N MET A 60 -6.99 11.21 -20.00
CA MET A 60 -6.68 11.84 -18.71
C MET A 60 -7.86 12.60 -18.11
N VAL A 61 -8.77 13.15 -18.90
CA VAL A 61 -9.98 13.81 -18.39
C VAL A 61 -11.01 12.80 -17.90
N ILE A 62 -11.24 11.72 -18.67
CA ILE A 62 -12.21 10.68 -18.33
C ILE A 62 -11.79 9.91 -17.08
N PHE A 63 -10.54 9.45 -17.03
CA PHE A 63 -10.04 8.64 -15.91
C PHE A 63 -9.38 9.47 -14.80
N GLY A 64 -9.08 10.75 -15.03
CA GLY A 64 -8.41 11.62 -14.05
C GLY A 64 -9.30 12.18 -12.94
N GLY A 65 -10.58 11.78 -12.90
CA GLY A 65 -11.43 11.99 -11.75
C GLY A 65 -11.05 11.04 -10.63
N ARG A 66 -10.31 11.53 -9.62
CA ARG A 66 -10.22 10.82 -8.34
C ARG A 66 -11.66 10.67 -7.83
N LYS A 67 -12.22 9.45 -7.85
CA LYS A 67 -13.34 9.11 -6.96
C LYS A 67 -12.78 9.25 -5.56
N SER A 68 -12.92 10.44 -4.97
CA SER A 68 -12.72 10.61 -3.55
C SER A 68 -13.76 9.72 -2.90
N ILE A 69 -13.33 8.57 -2.39
CA ILE A 69 -14.05 7.91 -1.31
C ILE A 69 -14.30 9.04 -0.31
N LYS A 70 -15.55 9.44 -0.11
CA LYS A 70 -15.87 10.43 0.90
C LYS A 70 -15.29 9.87 2.20
N THR A 71 -14.39 10.62 2.83
CA THR A 71 -13.79 10.25 4.11
C THR A 71 -14.91 9.84 5.05
N GLY A 72 -14.91 8.58 5.51
CA GLY A 72 -15.98 8.04 6.35
C GLY A 72 -17.05 7.20 5.65
N GLN A 73 -16.86 6.78 4.39
CA GLN A 73 -17.69 5.73 3.78
C GLN A 73 -16.95 4.40 3.65
N VAL A 74 -17.64 3.32 3.97
CA VAL A 74 -17.16 1.93 3.89
C VAL A 74 -18.15 1.09 3.11
N LYS A 75 -17.70 -0.02 2.52
CA LYS A 75 -18.62 -0.97 1.87
C LYS A 75 -19.31 -1.82 2.93
N CYS A 76 -20.62 -2.03 2.77
CA CYS A 76 -21.38 -2.97 3.57
C CYS A 76 -20.83 -4.40 3.35
N PRO A 77 -20.54 -5.18 4.41
CA PRO A 77 -20.01 -6.54 4.27
C PRO A 77 -21.04 -7.54 3.71
N PHE A 78 -22.33 -7.19 3.69
CA PHE A 78 -23.41 -8.07 3.26
C PHE A 78 -23.87 -7.83 1.82
N CYS A 79 -23.95 -6.56 1.39
CA CYS A 79 -24.47 -6.17 0.08
C CYS A 79 -23.51 -5.32 -0.76
N ALA A 80 -22.29 -5.07 -0.27
CA ALA A 80 -21.23 -4.30 -0.93
C ALA A 80 -21.52 -2.82 -1.26
N GLU A 81 -22.70 -2.32 -0.92
CA GLU A 81 -23.09 -0.92 -1.13
C GLU A 81 -22.32 0.04 -0.20
N PHE A 82 -22.07 1.27 -0.65
CA PHE A 82 -21.38 2.26 0.17
C PHE A 82 -22.29 2.82 1.26
N ILE A 83 -21.84 2.68 2.51
CA ILE A 83 -22.53 3.11 3.72
C ILE A 83 -21.63 4.01 4.56
N SER A 84 -22.22 4.77 5.50
CA SER A 84 -21.43 5.50 6.50
C SER A 84 -20.62 4.52 7.35
N ASN A 85 -19.37 4.87 7.66
CA ASN A 85 -18.52 4.12 8.59
C ASN A 85 -19.16 4.00 9.99
N GLU A 86 -20.04 4.95 10.35
CA GLU A 86 -20.77 4.96 11.62
C GLU A 86 -22.08 4.15 11.58
N ALA A 87 -22.52 3.66 10.40
CA ALA A 87 -23.79 2.96 10.26
C ALA A 87 -23.87 1.70 11.13
N ILE A 88 -24.91 1.59 11.97
CA ILE A 88 -25.21 0.37 12.75
C ILE A 88 -26.04 -0.60 11.91
N ARG A 89 -26.89 -0.09 11.00
CA ARG A 89 -27.64 -0.88 10.03
C ARG A 89 -27.42 -0.37 8.61
N CYS A 90 -27.39 -1.28 7.65
CA CYS A 90 -27.29 -0.92 6.24
C CYS A 90 -28.64 -0.39 5.72
N LYS A 91 -28.63 0.79 5.08
CA LYS A 91 -29.84 1.38 4.46
C LYS A 91 -30.36 0.60 3.24
N HIS A 92 -29.50 -0.20 2.62
CA HIS A 92 -29.83 -0.93 1.38
C HIS A 92 -30.37 -2.33 1.66
N CYS A 93 -29.67 -3.13 2.47
CA CYS A 93 -30.05 -4.51 2.76
C CYS A 93 -30.65 -4.73 4.16
N GLY A 94 -30.70 -3.70 5.01
CA GLY A 94 -31.24 -3.80 6.37
C GLY A 94 -30.37 -4.57 7.37
N SER A 95 -29.28 -5.21 6.93
CA SER A 95 -28.41 -6.01 7.80
C SER A 95 -27.82 -5.20 8.95
N ASP A 96 -27.76 -5.83 10.12
CA ASP A 96 -27.13 -5.28 11.31
C ASP A 96 -25.60 -5.45 11.24
N LEU A 97 -24.89 -4.34 11.45
CA LEU A 97 -23.43 -4.24 11.33
C LEU A 97 -22.74 -4.22 12.71
N SER A 98 -23.51 -4.19 13.81
CA SER A 98 -22.98 -4.09 15.17
C SER A 98 -21.99 -5.20 15.49
N GLU A 99 -22.38 -6.45 15.24
CA GLU A 99 -21.55 -7.61 15.51
C GLU A 99 -20.31 -7.65 14.61
N HIS A 100 -20.46 -7.34 13.32
CA HIS A 100 -19.33 -7.26 12.40
C HIS A 100 -18.31 -6.19 12.84
N LYS A 101 -18.79 -5.03 13.30
CA LYS A 101 -17.94 -3.96 13.85
C LYS A 101 -17.26 -4.38 15.15
N ARG A 102 -17.96 -5.10 16.03
CA ARG A 102 -17.40 -5.66 17.27
C ARG A 102 -16.26 -6.61 16.97
N LEU A 103 -16.49 -7.59 16.09
CA LEU A 103 -15.50 -8.56 15.66
C LEU A 103 -14.30 -7.90 14.95
N GLN A 104 -14.53 -6.85 14.15
CA GLN A 104 -13.44 -6.09 13.54
C GLN A 104 -12.58 -5.36 14.58
N LYS A 105 -13.21 -4.67 15.54
CA LYS A 105 -12.49 -4.00 16.64
C LYS A 105 -11.72 -5.01 17.49
N GLU A 106 -12.31 -6.16 17.77
CA GLU A 106 -11.66 -7.25 18.51
C GLU A 106 -10.47 -7.81 17.74
N LYS A 107 -10.60 -8.07 16.43
CA LYS A 107 -9.48 -8.49 15.57
C LYS A 107 -8.37 -7.44 15.54
N GLU A 108 -8.72 -6.16 15.43
CA GLU A 108 -7.75 -5.06 15.42
C GLU A 108 -7.04 -4.92 16.76
N PHE A 109 -7.76 -5.02 17.88
CA PHE A 109 -7.21 -5.03 19.24
C PHE A 109 -6.27 -6.23 19.44
N ASN A 110 -6.69 -7.43 19.04
CA ASN A 110 -5.87 -8.64 19.12
C ASN A 110 -4.63 -8.55 18.21
N LEU A 111 -4.73 -7.91 17.04
CA LEU A 111 -3.59 -7.71 16.15
C LEU A 111 -2.58 -6.71 16.73
N LYS A 112 -3.06 -5.59 17.30
CA LYS A 112 -2.22 -4.58 17.96
C LYS A 112 -1.52 -5.13 19.20
N ASN A 113 -2.17 -6.02 19.92
CA ASN A 113 -1.62 -6.66 21.12
C ASN A 113 -0.83 -7.94 20.81
N LYS A 114 -0.72 -8.35 19.55
CA LYS A 114 0.11 -9.50 19.18
C LYS A 114 1.59 -9.14 19.32
N PHE A 115 2.29 -9.89 20.14
CA PHE A 115 3.72 -9.81 20.32
C PHE A 115 4.42 -9.92 18.98
N ASN A 116 5.22 -8.90 18.70
CA ASN A 116 6.03 -8.81 17.51
C ASN A 116 7.46 -8.47 17.94
N ALA A 117 8.37 -9.41 17.69
CA ALA A 117 9.77 -9.28 18.03
C ALA A 117 10.46 -8.08 17.36
N ILE A 118 9.92 -7.60 16.23
CA ILE A 118 10.44 -6.44 15.49
C ILE A 118 10.31 -5.15 16.32
N TYR A 119 9.26 -5.04 17.15
CA TYR A 119 8.98 -3.87 17.98
C TYR A 119 9.34 -4.06 19.46
N TYR A 120 9.98 -5.18 19.79
CA TYR A 120 10.41 -5.44 21.17
C TYR A 120 11.74 -4.77 21.44
N ASP A 121 11.86 -4.06 22.56
CA ASP A 121 13.13 -3.45 22.98
C ASP A 121 14.07 -4.51 23.58
N GLN A 122 15.02 -4.98 22.77
CA GLN A 122 15.96 -6.03 23.17
C GLN A 122 17.03 -5.52 24.15
N THR A 123 17.22 -4.20 24.30
CA THR A 123 18.24 -3.63 25.18
C THR A 123 17.96 -3.93 26.65
N LYS A 124 16.69 -4.14 27.01
CA LYS A 124 16.26 -4.51 28.36
C LYS A 124 16.65 -5.94 28.75
N LEU A 125 16.96 -6.80 27.78
CA LEU A 125 17.25 -8.20 28.05
C LEU A 125 18.65 -8.44 28.61
N TYR A 126 19.51 -7.44 28.66
CA TYR A 126 20.86 -7.61 29.17
C TYR A 126 21.40 -6.37 29.87
N GLU A 127 22.31 -6.59 30.81
CA GLU A 127 23.07 -5.56 31.51
C GLU A 127 24.55 -5.71 31.18
N THR A 128 25.30 -4.62 31.20
CA THR A 128 26.76 -4.67 31.02
C THR A 128 27.43 -4.63 32.38
N LYS A 129 28.09 -5.71 32.79
CA LYS A 129 28.91 -5.76 34.02
C LYS A 129 30.35 -6.10 33.64
N GLY A 130 31.29 -5.21 34.01
CA GLY A 130 32.72 -5.40 33.71
C GLY A 130 33.03 -5.51 32.20
N GLY A 131 32.30 -4.78 31.35
CA GLY A 131 32.47 -4.80 29.89
C GLY A 131 31.91 -6.04 29.19
N LYS A 132 31.22 -6.93 29.90
CA LYS A 132 30.55 -8.10 29.33
C LYS A 132 29.03 -7.94 29.47
N ALA A 133 28.30 -8.32 28.42
CA ALA A 133 26.86 -8.42 28.47
C ALA A 133 26.45 -9.65 29.30
N ILE A 134 25.52 -9.47 30.23
CA ILE A 134 24.94 -10.51 31.08
C ILE A 134 23.43 -10.44 30.91
N LEU A 135 22.80 -11.58 30.71
CA LEU A 135 21.35 -11.65 30.51
C LEU A 135 20.61 -11.23 31.80
N ASN A 136 19.58 -10.40 31.65
CA ASN A 136 18.68 -10.04 32.73
C ASN A 136 17.54 -11.07 32.80
N ASP A 137 17.57 -11.92 33.83
CA ASP A 137 16.61 -13.02 33.97
C ASP A 137 15.19 -12.54 34.28
N ASP A 138 15.02 -11.40 34.97
CA ASP A 138 13.70 -10.84 35.28
C ASP A 138 13.00 -10.34 34.01
N GLU A 139 13.71 -9.62 33.15
CA GLU A 139 13.20 -9.14 31.87
C GLU A 139 12.96 -10.31 30.89
N LEU A 140 13.77 -11.37 30.97
CA LEU A 140 13.56 -12.59 30.22
C LEU A 140 12.26 -13.30 30.62
N ILE A 141 11.97 -13.39 31.92
CA ILE A 141 10.73 -13.98 32.43
C ILE A 141 9.53 -13.17 31.94
N LYS A 142 9.56 -11.84 32.05
CA LYS A 142 8.50 -10.95 31.55
C LYS A 142 8.24 -11.14 30.05
N LEU A 143 9.29 -11.28 29.26
CA LEU A 143 9.19 -11.59 27.83
C LEU A 143 8.46 -12.92 27.60
N VAL A 144 8.86 -13.98 28.29
CA VAL A 144 8.25 -15.32 28.13
C VAL A 144 6.80 -15.33 28.62
N GLU A 145 6.50 -14.66 29.74
CA GLU A 145 5.14 -14.50 30.24
C GLU A 145 4.25 -13.76 29.24
N LYS A 146 4.75 -12.70 28.61
CA LYS A 146 4.04 -12.00 27.55
C LYS A 146 3.72 -12.95 26.39
N ILE A 147 4.70 -13.71 25.92
CA ILE A 147 4.51 -14.72 24.86
C ILE A 147 3.46 -15.76 25.26
N LYS A 148 3.50 -16.28 26.49
CA LYS A 148 2.53 -17.26 27.01
C LYS A 148 1.12 -16.67 27.13
N SER A 149 1.01 -15.46 27.67
CA SER A 149 -0.27 -14.78 27.92
C SER A 149 -1.06 -14.48 26.65
N GLU A 150 -0.38 -14.29 25.52
CA GLU A 150 -0.99 -14.08 24.21
C GLU A 150 -1.32 -15.37 23.47
N ASN A 151 -0.77 -16.50 23.92
CA ASN A 151 -0.96 -17.82 23.31
C ASN A 151 -1.60 -18.80 24.30
N LYS A 152 -2.60 -18.36 25.07
CA LYS A 152 -3.28 -19.19 26.10
C LYS A 152 -3.75 -20.55 25.59
N SER A 153 -4.07 -20.66 24.31
CA SER A 153 -4.55 -21.89 23.68
C SER A 153 -3.45 -22.90 23.32
N ILE A 154 -2.16 -22.51 23.37
CA ILE A 154 -1.04 -23.33 22.87
C ILE A 154 0.13 -23.25 23.86
N SER A 155 0.61 -24.40 24.34
CA SER A 155 1.69 -24.48 25.34
C SER A 155 2.84 -25.41 24.91
N GLY A 156 3.97 -25.32 25.61
CA GLY A 156 5.11 -26.23 25.43
C GLY A 156 5.74 -26.21 24.04
N LYS A 157 5.94 -27.38 23.45
CA LYS A 157 6.64 -27.53 22.15
C LYS A 157 5.91 -26.86 20.99
N LEU A 158 4.57 -26.85 20.99
CA LEU A 158 3.81 -26.18 19.94
C LEU A 158 3.97 -24.66 20.01
N LEU A 159 4.07 -24.10 21.22
CA LEU A 159 4.30 -22.67 21.43
C LEU A 159 5.70 -22.27 20.92
N LEU A 160 6.72 -23.08 21.21
CA LEU A 160 8.07 -22.87 20.69
C LEU A 160 8.12 -22.85 19.17
N THR A 161 7.48 -23.80 18.49
CA THR A 161 7.46 -23.84 17.02
C THR A 161 6.78 -22.59 16.45
N LYS A 162 5.63 -22.19 17.04
CA LYS A 162 4.88 -21.01 16.60
C LYS A 162 5.66 -19.70 16.78
N GLN A 163 6.48 -19.60 17.83
CA GLN A 163 7.21 -18.38 18.19
C GLN A 163 8.68 -18.39 17.74
N SER A 164 9.11 -19.42 17.02
CA SER A 164 10.48 -19.59 16.50
C SER A 164 11.01 -18.32 15.83
N PHE A 165 10.25 -17.76 14.88
CA PHE A 165 10.61 -16.51 14.18
C PHE A 165 10.85 -15.34 15.15
N ASN A 166 9.97 -15.16 16.13
CA ASN A 166 10.08 -14.06 17.09
C ASN A 166 11.31 -14.23 18.01
N ILE A 167 11.56 -15.45 18.48
CA ILE A 167 12.70 -15.78 19.34
C ILE A 167 14.02 -15.59 18.57
N GLU A 168 14.09 -16.07 17.33
CA GLU A 168 15.27 -15.92 16.46
C GLU A 168 15.55 -14.45 16.12
N THR A 169 14.50 -13.68 15.86
CA THR A 169 14.61 -12.24 15.62
C THR A 169 15.23 -11.54 16.81
N ILE A 170 14.74 -11.76 18.03
CA ILE A 170 15.31 -11.16 19.25
C ILE A 170 16.75 -11.59 19.45
N GLN A 171 17.03 -12.89 19.31
CA GLN A 171 18.38 -13.44 19.45
C GLN A 171 19.36 -12.78 18.48
N SER A 172 18.92 -12.40 17.27
CA SER A 172 19.79 -11.78 16.27
C SER A 172 20.35 -10.43 16.73
N PHE A 173 19.59 -9.66 17.52
CA PHE A 173 19.95 -8.33 18.02
C PHE A 173 20.76 -8.35 19.34
N LEU A 174 20.88 -9.50 20.00
CA LEU A 174 21.65 -9.61 21.24
C LEU A 174 23.18 -9.67 20.99
N PRO A 175 24.02 -9.28 21.96
CA PRO A 175 25.47 -9.52 21.94
C PRO A 175 25.80 -11.01 21.79
N LYS A 176 26.87 -11.33 21.06
CA LYS A 176 27.23 -12.72 20.68
C LYS A 176 27.41 -13.64 21.88
N GLU A 177 27.91 -13.08 22.98
CA GLU A 177 28.25 -13.74 24.23
C GLU A 177 27.02 -14.37 24.90
N ILE A 178 25.86 -13.70 24.79
CA ILE A 178 24.62 -14.11 25.48
C ILE A 178 23.61 -14.81 24.56
N LYS A 179 23.83 -14.84 23.24
CA LYS A 179 22.88 -15.45 22.28
C LYS A 179 22.55 -16.90 22.61
N LYS A 180 23.56 -17.69 22.98
CA LYS A 180 23.40 -19.11 23.31
C LYS A 180 22.63 -19.28 24.61
N GLU A 181 23.00 -18.51 25.63
CA GLU A 181 22.35 -18.54 26.95
C GLU A 181 20.87 -18.15 26.85
N PHE A 182 20.56 -17.07 26.12
CA PHE A 182 19.19 -16.62 25.85
C PHE A 182 18.34 -17.74 25.24
N LYS A 183 18.83 -18.39 24.18
CA LYS A 183 18.07 -19.44 23.47
C LYS A 183 17.73 -20.62 24.38
N GLU A 184 18.69 -21.09 25.17
CA GLU A 184 18.50 -22.21 26.09
C GLU A 184 17.53 -21.86 27.23
N LYS A 185 17.68 -20.67 27.84
CA LYS A 185 16.79 -20.22 28.92
C LYS A 185 15.36 -20.00 28.42
N VAL A 186 15.16 -19.34 27.28
CA VAL A 186 13.81 -19.18 26.67
C VAL A 186 13.17 -20.53 26.40
N LYS A 187 13.92 -21.47 25.81
CA LYS A 187 13.41 -22.82 25.54
C LYS A 187 12.96 -23.52 26.81
N LYS A 188 13.75 -23.45 27.88
CA LYS A 188 13.42 -24.03 29.18
C LYS A 188 12.18 -23.38 29.79
N LEU A 189 12.10 -22.05 29.78
CA LEU A 189 10.98 -21.30 30.35
C LEU A 189 9.65 -21.49 29.59
N ILE A 190 9.68 -21.78 28.29
CA ILE A 190 8.47 -22.06 27.50
C ILE A 190 8.02 -23.52 27.66
N LEU A 191 8.95 -24.46 27.87
CA LEU A 191 8.64 -25.88 28.05
C LEU A 191 8.16 -26.23 29.46
N ASN A 192 8.61 -25.50 30.47
CA ASN A 192 8.01 -25.49 31.81
C ASN A 192 6.69 -24.72 31.82
#